data_AF-A0A4U0VBQ8-F1
#
_entry.id   AF-A0A4U0VBQ8-F1
#
_cell.length_a   1.000
_cell.length_b   1.000
_cell.length_c   1.000
_cell.angle_alpha   90.00
_cell.angle_beta   90.00
_cell.angle_gamma   90.00
#
_symmetry.space_group_name_H-M   'P 1'
#
loop_
_entity.id
_entity.type
_entity.pdbx_description
1 polymer ?
#
loop_
_entity_poly.entity_id
_entity_poly.type
_entity_poly.pdbx_seq_one_letter_code
_entity_poly.pdbx_strand_id
1 'polypeptide(L)'
;QYLLAASAALGILLPYRYTPVEMLWAFSIWLESVAILPQLFMLQRTGEAETITTHYLFALGAYRALYIPNWLYRYFAEGYFDPIAVVAGIIQTVLYSDFFWIYYTKVLQGKKFNLPV
;
A
#
# COMPACT_ATOMS: atom_id res chain seq x y z
N GLN A 1 -15.64 -6.85 -0.30
CA GLN A 1 -16.64 -6.31 0.65
C GLN A 1 -16.03 -6.04 2.03
N TYR A 2 -15.31 -6.99 2.63
CA TYR A 2 -14.66 -6.81 3.94
C TYR A 2 -13.70 -5.60 4.03
N LEU A 3 -12.83 -5.41 3.03
CA LEU A 3 -11.87 -4.29 3.03
C LEU A 3 -12.57 -2.92 3.00
N LEU A 4 -13.63 -2.80 2.19
CA LEU A 4 -14.39 -1.56 2.06
C LEU A 4 -15.15 -1.25 3.35
N ALA A 5 -15.79 -2.26 3.96
CA ALA A 5 -16.48 -2.11 5.23
C ALA A 5 -15.52 -1.73 6.37
N ALA A 6 -14.37 -2.41 6.47
CA ALA A 6 -13.36 -2.09 7.48
C ALA A 6 -12.79 -0.68 7.31
N SER A 7 -12.47 -0.29 6.08
CA SER A 7 -11.96 1.06 5.79
C SER A 7 -13.00 2.13 6.07
N ALA A 8 -14.27 1.88 5.75
CA ALA A 8 -15.38 2.79 6.06
C ALA A 8 -15.57 2.94 7.57
N ALA A 9 -15.50 1.85 8.32
CA ALA A 9 -15.54 1.90 9.77
C ALA A 9 -14.39 2.74 10.33
N LEU A 10 -13.15 2.54 9.87
CA LEU A 10 -11.99 3.35 10.30
C LEU A 10 -12.11 4.82 9.90
N GLY A 11 -12.64 5.12 8.71
CA GLY A 11 -12.86 6.50 8.25
C GLY A 11 -13.90 7.27 9.06
N ILE A 12 -14.91 6.57 9.61
CA ILE A 12 -15.95 7.17 10.47
C ILE A 12 -15.47 7.25 11.93
N LEU A 13 -14.74 6.24 12.42
CA LEU A 13 -14.31 6.15 13.82
C LEU A 13 -13.06 6.96 14.14
N LEU A 14 -12.14 7.11 13.17
CA LEU A 14 -10.83 7.74 13.37
C LEU A 14 -10.55 8.96 12.46
N PRO A 15 -11.49 9.90 12.20
CA PRO A 15 -11.16 11.15 11.53
C PRO A 15 -10.60 12.18 12.52
N TYR A 16 -9.79 13.14 12.03
CA TYR A 16 -9.34 14.26 12.88
C TYR A 16 -10.47 15.21 13.28
N ARG A 17 -11.48 15.34 12.41
CA ARG A 17 -12.67 16.16 12.61
C ARG A 17 -13.88 15.39 12.13
N TYR A 18 -14.98 15.48 12.86
CA TYR A 18 -16.23 14.81 12.49
C TYR A 18 -17.02 15.62 11.46
N THR A 19 -16.42 15.86 10.30
CA THR A 19 -17.08 16.44 9.13
C THR A 19 -17.12 15.41 8.01
N PRO A 20 -18.14 15.44 7.12
CA PRO A 20 -18.23 14.47 6.03
C PRO A 20 -16.98 14.43 5.14
N VAL A 21 -16.37 15.60 4.88
CA VAL A 21 -15.16 15.71 4.06
C VAL A 21 -13.97 15.01 4.71
N GLU A 22 -13.77 15.23 6.02
CA GLU A 22 -12.64 14.63 6.75
C GLU A 22 -12.81 13.12 6.92
N MET A 23 -14.04 12.66 7.16
CA MET A 23 -14.35 11.23 7.22
C MET A 23 -14.11 10.53 5.88
N LEU A 24 -14.49 11.17 4.77
CA LEU A 24 -14.24 10.65 3.42
C LEU A 24 -12.75 10.66 3.09
N TRP A 25 -12.02 11.70 3.52
CA TRP A 25 -10.57 11.75 3.39
C TRP A 25 -9.91 10.60 4.18
N ALA A 26 -10.22 10.43 5.46
CA ALA A 26 -9.69 9.34 6.28
C ALA A 26 -10.05 7.96 5.70
N PHE A 27 -11.30 7.78 5.27
CA PHE A 27 -11.75 6.58 4.56
C PHE A 27 -10.87 6.27 3.33
N SER A 28 -10.60 7.28 2.50
CA SER A 28 -9.80 7.10 1.29
C SER A 28 -8.38 6.63 1.60
N ILE A 29 -7.77 7.15 2.66
CA ILE A 29 -6.43 6.76 3.11
C ILE A 29 -6.42 5.32 3.63
N TRP A 30 -7.38 4.94 4.48
CA TRP A 30 -7.49 3.56 4.97
C TRP A 30 -7.76 2.57 3.83
N LEU A 31 -8.66 2.91 2.91
CA LEU A 31 -8.99 2.05 1.77
C LEU A 31 -7.78 1.86 0.85
N GLU A 32 -7.06 2.94 0.53
CA GLU A 32 -5.88 2.88 -0.32
C GLU A 32 -4.82 1.93 0.25
N SER A 33 -4.63 1.92 1.57
CA SER A 33 -3.63 1.09 2.23
C SER A 33 -3.82 -0.42 1.97
N VAL A 34 -5.06 -0.86 1.77
CA VAL A 34 -5.43 -2.28 1.56
C VAL A 34 -5.93 -2.59 0.15
N ALA A 35 -6.08 -1.57 -0.71
CA ALA A 35 -6.68 -1.70 -2.03
C ALA A 35 -5.93 -2.67 -2.96
N ILE A 36 -4.63 -2.89 -2.70
CA ILE A 36 -3.79 -3.78 -3.50
C ILE A 36 -4.02 -5.28 -3.22
N LEU A 37 -4.59 -5.63 -2.06
CA LEU A 37 -4.73 -7.02 -1.61
C LEU A 37 -5.39 -7.94 -2.64
N PRO A 38 -6.53 -7.58 -3.28
CA PRO A 38 -7.18 -8.47 -4.26
C PRO A 38 -6.26 -8.82 -5.43
N GLN A 39 -5.46 -7.86 -5.91
CA GLN A 39 -4.52 -8.07 -7.00
C GLN A 39 -3.38 -9.00 -6.58
N LEU A 40 -2.84 -8.83 -5.37
CA LEU A 40 -1.79 -9.73 -4.84
C LEU A 40 -2.31 -11.15 -4.67
N PHE A 41 -3.52 -11.33 -4.13
CA PHE A 41 -4.15 -12.65 -3.99
C PHE A 41 -4.41 -13.32 -5.34
N MET A 42 -4.83 -12.54 -6.34
CA MET A 42 -5.00 -13.06 -7.69
C MET A 42 -3.68 -13.59 -8.25
N LEU A 43 -2.60 -12.83 -8.13
CA LEU A 43 -1.28 -13.22 -8.60
C LEU A 43 -0.73 -14.46 -7.88
N GLN A 44 -0.93 -14.55 -6.55
CA GLN A 44 -0.56 -15.74 -5.79
C GLN A 44 -1.30 -17.00 -6.29
N ARG A 45 -2.59 -16.88 -6.62
CA ARG A 45 -3.38 -18.01 -7.12
C ARG A 45 -3.05 -18.42 -8.55
N THR A 46 -2.76 -17.47 -9.43
CA THR A 46 -2.41 -17.79 -10.82
C THR A 46 -1.00 -18.36 -10.93
N GLY A 47 -0.14 -18.13 -9.94
CA GLY A 47 1.24 -18.63 -9.91
C GLY A 47 2.16 -17.97 -10.94
N GLU A 48 1.61 -17.21 -11.89
CA GLU A 48 2.31 -16.45 -12.92
C GLU A 48 1.85 -14.99 -12.89
N ALA A 49 2.81 -14.08 -13.00
CA ALA A 49 2.56 -12.68 -13.31
C ALA A 49 3.31 -12.32 -14.60
N GLU A 50 2.63 -11.63 -15.51
CA GLU A 50 3.30 -11.08 -16.69
C GLU A 50 4.38 -10.08 -16.27
N THR A 51 5.50 -10.03 -17.00
CA THR A 51 6.61 -9.11 -16.72
C THR A 51 6.14 -7.66 -16.63
N ILE A 52 5.19 -7.25 -17.49
CA ILE A 52 4.62 -5.89 -17.49
C ILE A 52 3.86 -5.61 -16.19
N THR A 53 2.97 -6.51 -15.77
CA THR A 53 2.22 -6.39 -14.49
C THR A 53 3.17 -6.30 -13.30
N THR A 54 4.28 -7.04 -13.37
CA THR A 54 5.28 -7.13 -12.31
C THR A 54 6.06 -5.80 -12.15
N HIS A 55 6.47 -5.17 -13.25
CA HIS A 55 7.08 -3.83 -13.22
C HIS A 55 6.09 -2.74 -12.79
N TYR A 56 4.83 -2.82 -13.23
CA TYR A 56 3.78 -1.89 -12.81
C TYR A 56 3.60 -1.93 -11.28
N LEU A 57 3.44 -3.12 -10.70
CA LEU A 57 3.29 -3.29 -9.26
C LEU A 57 4.54 -2.85 -8.49
N PHE A 58 5.73 -3.06 -9.05
CA PHE A 58 6.96 -2.56 -8.45
C PHE A 58 6.99 -1.04 -8.39
N ALA A 59 6.68 -0.35 -9.50
CA ALA A 59 6.60 1.11 -9.52
C ALA A 59 5.51 1.62 -8.55
N LEU A 60 4.39 0.91 -8.47
CA LEU A 60 3.29 1.21 -7.56
C LEU A 60 3.71 1.03 -6.08
N GLY A 61 4.45 -0.01 -5.73
CA GLY A 61 5.01 -0.12 -4.39
C GLY A 61 6.06 0.97 -4.11
N ALA A 62 6.92 1.24 -5.10
CA ALA A 62 8.07 2.12 -4.96
C ALA A 62 7.64 3.57 -4.70
N TYR A 63 6.59 4.07 -5.37
CA TYR A 63 6.07 5.40 -5.05
C TYR A 63 5.69 5.49 -3.57
N ARG A 64 5.06 4.45 -3.02
CA ARG A 64 4.64 4.45 -1.61
C ARG A 64 5.83 4.39 -0.66
N ALA A 65 6.86 3.61 -0.97
CA ALA A 65 8.09 3.58 -0.19
C ALA A 65 8.79 4.95 -0.18
N LEU A 66 8.76 5.70 -1.28
CA LEU A 66 9.32 7.05 -1.37
C LEU A 66 8.58 8.10 -0.51
N TYR A 67 7.35 7.82 -0.08
CA TYR A 67 6.66 8.67 0.90
C TYR A 67 7.28 8.58 2.30
N ILE A 68 7.95 7.47 2.67
CA ILE A 68 8.58 7.34 3.99
C ILE A 68 9.67 8.41 4.20
N PRO A 69 10.67 8.56 3.30
CA PRO A 69 11.60 9.68 3.37
C PRO A 69 10.92 11.05 3.34
N ASN A 70 9.82 11.20 2.57
CA ASN A 70 9.07 12.46 2.54
C ASN A 70 8.47 12.81 3.91
N TRP A 71 7.84 11.85 4.61
CA TRP A 71 7.31 12.08 5.96
C TRP A 71 8.41 12.43 6.95
N LEU A 72 9.57 11.75 6.88
CA LEU A 72 10.72 12.08 7.71
C LEU A 72 11.20 13.51 7.43
N TYR A 73 11.33 13.88 6.16
CA TYR A 73 11.71 15.24 5.77
C TYR A 73 10.74 16.28 6.32
N ARG A 74 9.42 16.10 6.13
CA ARG A 74 8.40 17.03 6.63
C ARG A 74 8.36 17.10 8.16
N TYR A 75 8.61 15.99 8.84
CA TYR A 75 8.71 15.97 10.30
C TYR A 75 9.88 16.83 10.80
N PHE A 76 11.08 16.65 10.23
CA PHE A 76 12.27 17.37 10.68
C PHE A 76 12.36 18.82 10.18
N ALA A 77 11.90 19.10 8.95
CA ALA A 77 12.02 20.42 8.32
C ALA A 77 10.82 21.33 8.56
N GLU A 78 9.60 20.77 8.58
CA GLU A 78 8.34 21.55 8.68
C GLU A 78 7.66 21.38 10.05
N GLY A 79 8.09 20.43 10.89
CA GLY A 79 7.40 20.07 12.13
C GLY A 79 6.01 19.46 11.90
N TYR A 80 5.73 18.99 10.68
CA TYR A 80 4.43 18.45 10.29
C TYR A 80 4.39 16.93 10.45
N PHE A 81 3.34 16.42 11.09
CA PHE A 81 3.11 14.98 11.28
C PHE A 81 1.63 14.64 11.11
N ASP A 82 1.34 13.68 10.24
CA ASP A 82 -0.01 13.14 10.01
C ASP A 82 -0.05 11.65 10.39
N PRO A 83 -0.49 11.32 11.61
CA PRO A 83 -0.58 9.93 12.09
C PRO A 83 -1.36 8.98 11.17
N ILE A 84 -2.51 9.39 10.64
CA ILE A 84 -3.36 8.56 9.78
C ILE A 84 -2.61 8.22 8.49
N ALA A 85 -2.05 9.23 7.81
CA ALA A 85 -1.31 9.02 6.58
C ALA A 85 -0.06 8.15 6.77
N VAL A 86 0.68 8.36 7.87
CA VAL A 86 1.89 7.59 8.19
C VAL A 86 1.56 6.14 8.52
N VAL A 87 0.58 5.88 9.39
CA VAL A 87 0.20 4.51 9.79
C VAL A 87 -0.36 3.74 8.60
N ALA A 88 -1.31 4.32 7.86
CA ALA A 88 -1.88 3.68 6.68
C ALA A 88 -0.82 3.45 5.61
N GLY A 89 0.09 4.40 5.42
CA GLY A 89 1.20 4.29 4.50
C GLY A 89 2.20 3.18 4.87
N ILE A 90 2.53 3.03 6.16
CA ILE A 90 3.36 1.90 6.65
C ILE A 90 2.67 0.57 6.40
N ILE A 91 1.37 0.44 6.71
CA ILE A 91 0.59 -0.77 6.43
C ILE A 91 0.69 -1.12 4.95
N GLN A 92 0.49 -0.13 4.07
CA GLN A 92 0.57 -0.31 2.64
C GLN A 92 1.97 -0.78 2.20
N THR A 93 3.05 -0.15 2.68
CA THR A 93 4.43 -0.55 2.35
C THR A 93 4.73 -1.98 2.81
N VAL A 94 4.26 -2.38 4.00
CA VAL A 94 4.43 -3.75 4.51
C VAL A 94 3.71 -4.75 3.61
N LEU A 95 2.50 -4.46 3.13
CA LEU A 95 1.79 -5.32 2.18
C LEU A 95 2.54 -5.50 0.85
N TYR A 96 3.28 -4.48 0.39
CA TYR A 96 4.15 -4.59 -0.79
C TYR A 96 5.48 -5.32 -0.52
N SER A 97 5.90 -5.50 0.73
CA SER A 97 7.23 -6.03 1.05
C SER A 97 7.46 -7.47 0.55
N ASP A 98 6.46 -8.34 0.69
CA ASP A 98 6.50 -9.71 0.18
C ASP A 98 6.63 -9.72 -1.36
N PHE A 99 5.85 -8.86 -2.03
CA PHE A 99 5.95 -8.69 -3.47
C PHE A 99 7.35 -8.20 -3.91
N PHE A 100 7.93 -7.22 -3.21
CA PHE A 100 9.28 -6.73 -3.51
C PHE A 100 10.35 -7.81 -3.36
N TRP A 101 10.25 -8.64 -2.32
CA TRP A 101 11.17 -9.74 -2.12
C TRP A 101 11.15 -10.73 -3.28
N ILE A 102 9.95 -11.11 -3.73
CA ILE A 102 9.77 -12.06 -4.84
C ILE A 102 10.21 -11.43 -6.15
N TYR A 103 9.86 -10.16 -6.39
CA TYR A 103 10.33 -9.39 -7.54
C TYR A 103 11.86 -9.38 -7.64
N TYR A 104 12.54 -9.04 -6.55
CA TYR A 104 14.00 -8.95 -6.52
C TYR A 104 14.67 -10.30 -6.76
N THR A 105 14.16 -11.36 -6.14
CA THR A 105 14.77 -12.69 -6.24
C THR A 105 14.50 -13.38 -7.58
N LYS A 106 13.36 -13.13 -8.23
CA LYS A 106 12.98 -13.81 -9.49
C LYS A 106 13.28 -12.99 -10.73
N VAL A 107 12.86 -11.73 -10.79
CA VAL A 107 12.91 -10.90 -12.01
C VAL A 107 14.32 -10.39 -12.26
N LEU A 108 14.98 -9.83 -11.24
CA LEU A 108 16.35 -9.30 -11.39
C LEU A 108 17.40 -10.40 -11.62
N GLN A 109 17.11 -11.65 -11.24
CA GLN A 109 17.97 -12.80 -11.53
C GLN A 109 17.66 -13.50 -12.87
N GLY A 110 16.73 -12.96 -13.67
CA GLY A 110 16.34 -13.54 -14.96
C GLY A 110 15.65 -14.90 -14.87
N LYS A 111 15.09 -15.25 -13.69
CA LYS A 111 14.36 -16.50 -13.45
C LYS A 111 12.87 -16.27 -13.69
N LYS A 112 12.14 -17.31 -14.12
CA LYS A 112 10.68 -17.23 -14.26
C LYS A 112 10.03 -16.81 -12.93
N PHE A 113 9.14 -15.82 -12.99
CA PHE A 113 8.40 -15.32 -11.83
C PHE A 113 7.31 -16.33 -11.48
N ASN A 114 7.58 -17.12 -10.44
CA ASN A 114 6.58 -18.00 -9.83
C ASN A 114 6.40 -17.58 -8.37
N LEU A 115 5.18 -17.22 -7.99
CA LEU A 115 4.81 -16.98 -6.60
C LEU A 115 4.60 -18.34 -5.90
N PRO A 116 5.11 -18.55 -4.67
CA PRO A 116 4.76 -19.73 -3.91
C PRO A 116 3.25 -19.68 -3.59
N VAL A 117 2.56 -20.77 -3.93
CA VAL A 117 1.15 -21.01 -3.59
C VAL A 117 0.96 -21.22 -2.09
#